data_AF-A0A939EBF9-F1
#
_entry.id   AF-A0A939EBF9-F1
#
_cell.length_a   1.000
_cell.length_b   1.000
_cell.length_c   1.000
_cell.angle_alpha   90.00
_cell.angle_beta   90.00
_cell.angle_gamma   90.00
#
_symmetry.space_group_name_H-M   'P 1'
#
loop_
_entity.id
_entity.type
_entity.pdbx_description
1 polymer ?
#
loop_
_entity_poly.entity_id
_entity_poly.type
_entity_poly.pdbx_seq_one_letter_code
_entity_poly.pdbx_strand_id
1 'polypeptide(L)'
;MKLTGRPFTIPAGILFCILLVFARVMAVSPVQAADIQSDRSEYCAHRIDGQIGRGDGERIIEYLQTALDRVDRDQLDDPLAISPFSVCLNSPGGSLTEATRIAAFLLENWIGTVVDDGDSCLSACSIIFLMGNTDGDLGKGLNRKLHVNATLGLHRPSVDAPDGAGYSGEQLSKAFDLANEAIYRFMALANTPLGLTDGVFVQSDLMQNMLEHKGQEFFFVDTVGKALRWQIDLLGYEKPVLVDSTAAARACHNMFSVSRSAGDETAYLYENYSHDDLADGVTTFHAHSAHDGYSGFHYEVYAAYWDIVRAGCRIGVVNWGEGPQMSGCGGSWSGAENYPGNDFCLLSGPFAPETFDMTGSNDAEVLGLLMGKLPSFAVFPLETALRELPHLSQESRARVMTSPDLPRMLSALGLRDCAEAGLCRPGERAVSAPAPKRDIRNWQRIVRVEANDVLWIRSCGASKCKKVGSLSPGQSDFYITECDRGWCKVFRSDDMFAGWASKRYMEAR
;
A
#
# COMPACT_ATOMS: atom_id res chain seq x y z
N MET A 1 -50.11 -59.23 38.04
CA MET A 1 -49.63 -57.84 38.20
C MET A 1 -50.50 -56.97 37.28
N LYS A 2 -51.55 -56.34 37.83
CA LYS A 2 -52.53 -55.53 37.06
C LYS A 2 -52.02 -54.08 37.02
N LEU A 3 -51.67 -53.58 35.83
CA LEU A 3 -51.40 -52.16 35.59
C LEU A 3 -52.71 -51.48 35.20
N THR A 4 -53.27 -50.69 36.10
CA THR A 4 -54.41 -49.80 35.86
C THR A 4 -53.89 -48.49 35.27
N GLY A 5 -54.16 -48.23 33.98
CA GLY A 5 -53.86 -46.96 33.33
C GLY A 5 -54.89 -45.89 33.73
N ARG A 6 -54.41 -44.77 34.28
CA ARG A 6 -55.18 -43.53 34.39
C ARG A 6 -54.91 -42.66 33.16
N PRO A 7 -55.92 -42.04 32.55
CA PRO A 7 -55.71 -41.10 31.46
C PRO A 7 -55.06 -39.82 31.99
N PHE A 8 -53.92 -39.43 31.40
CA PHE A 8 -53.23 -38.19 31.68
C PHE A 8 -53.91 -37.07 30.89
N THR A 9 -54.74 -36.26 31.55
CA THR A 9 -55.31 -35.04 30.98
C THR A 9 -54.28 -33.92 31.09
N ILE A 10 -53.66 -33.55 29.97
CA ILE A 10 -52.79 -32.37 29.90
C ILE A 10 -53.67 -31.13 30.01
N PRO A 11 -53.46 -30.24 31.00
CA PRO A 11 -54.25 -29.03 31.13
C PRO A 11 -54.00 -28.11 29.92
N ALA A 12 -55.09 -27.55 29.37
CA ALA A 12 -55.08 -26.74 28.14
C ALA A 12 -54.08 -25.56 28.15
N GLY A 13 -53.67 -25.08 29.33
CA GLY A 13 -52.65 -24.04 29.48
C GLY A 13 -51.22 -24.50 29.13
N ILE A 14 -50.87 -25.77 29.34
CA ILE A 14 -49.52 -26.29 29.03
C ILE A 14 -49.37 -26.51 27.53
N LEU A 15 -50.44 -26.91 26.83
CA LEU A 15 -50.44 -27.03 25.37
C LEU A 15 -50.25 -25.66 24.69
N PHE A 16 -50.81 -24.59 25.26
CA PHE A 16 -50.66 -23.22 24.75
C PHE A 16 -49.25 -22.65 24.98
N CYS A 17 -48.61 -22.97 26.11
CA CYS A 17 -47.21 -22.59 26.37
C CYS A 17 -46.22 -23.36 25.48
N ILE A 18 -46.44 -24.65 25.20
CA ILE A 18 -45.57 -25.43 24.29
C ILE A 18 -45.71 -24.92 22.85
N LEU A 19 -46.91 -24.55 22.40
CA LEU A 19 -47.14 -23.94 21.08
C LEU A 19 -46.51 -22.55 20.94
N LEU A 20 -46.53 -21.72 21.99
CA LEU A 20 -45.87 -20.40 21.98
C LEU A 20 -44.35 -20.47 22.05
N VAL A 21 -43.78 -21.50 22.71
CA VAL A 21 -42.33 -21.74 22.73
C VAL A 21 -41.86 -22.34 21.39
N PHE A 22 -42.64 -23.22 20.75
CA PHE A 22 -42.32 -23.72 19.40
C PHE A 22 -42.46 -22.65 18.31
N ALA A 23 -43.44 -21.73 18.43
CA ALA A 23 -43.64 -20.66 17.46
C ALA A 23 -42.54 -19.58 17.48
N ARG A 24 -41.73 -19.49 18.54
CA ARG A 24 -40.59 -18.56 18.61
C ARG A 24 -39.26 -19.13 18.11
N VAL A 25 -39.16 -20.44 17.83
CA VAL A 25 -37.91 -21.08 17.39
C VAL A 25 -37.81 -21.19 15.85
N MET A 26 -38.85 -20.82 15.11
CA MET A 26 -38.89 -20.92 13.63
C MET A 26 -38.96 -19.56 12.92
N ALA A 27 -38.61 -18.46 13.59
CA ALA A 27 -38.36 -17.20 12.89
C ALA A 27 -36.96 -17.24 12.25
N VAL A 28 -36.79 -18.13 11.26
CA VAL A 28 -35.70 -18.01 10.29
C VAL A 28 -36.06 -16.78 9.47
N SER A 29 -35.37 -15.66 9.70
CA SER A 29 -35.48 -14.49 8.82
C SER A 29 -35.31 -14.98 7.38
N PRO A 30 -36.18 -14.59 6.43
CA PRO A 30 -35.94 -14.93 5.04
C PRO A 30 -34.53 -14.44 4.70
N VAL A 31 -33.67 -15.34 4.21
CA VAL A 31 -32.40 -14.95 3.62
C VAL A 31 -32.75 -14.01 2.48
N GLN A 32 -32.60 -12.71 2.73
CA GLN A 32 -32.87 -11.71 1.72
C GLN A 32 -31.73 -11.77 0.71
N ALA A 33 -32.09 -11.97 -0.56
CA ALA A 33 -31.17 -11.85 -1.68
C ALA A 33 -30.52 -10.46 -1.69
N ALA A 34 -29.35 -10.34 -2.32
CA ALA A 34 -28.61 -9.09 -2.31
C ALA A 34 -29.40 -7.99 -3.04
N ASP A 35 -29.52 -6.81 -2.47
CA ASP A 35 -30.08 -5.66 -3.18
C ASP A 35 -29.04 -5.01 -4.10
N ILE A 36 -29.48 -4.46 -5.23
CA ILE A 36 -28.64 -3.68 -6.15
C ILE A 36 -29.36 -2.41 -6.56
N GLN A 37 -28.73 -1.27 -6.29
CA GLN A 37 -29.31 0.04 -6.52
C GLN A 37 -28.25 1.07 -6.91
N SER A 38 -28.71 2.24 -7.37
CA SER A 38 -27.80 3.36 -7.61
C SER A 38 -27.36 3.93 -6.28
N ASP A 39 -26.07 4.24 -6.18
CA ASP A 39 -25.45 4.93 -5.07
C ASP A 39 -25.03 6.33 -5.54
N ARG A 40 -24.99 7.26 -4.60
CA ARG A 40 -24.50 8.64 -4.80
C ARG A 40 -23.46 9.00 -3.76
N SER A 41 -22.82 8.00 -3.14
CA SER A 41 -21.64 8.21 -2.32
C SER A 41 -20.54 8.86 -3.15
N GLU A 42 -19.56 9.43 -2.47
CA GLU A 42 -18.40 10.07 -3.12
C GLU A 42 -17.65 9.11 -4.06
N TYR A 43 -17.73 7.80 -3.79
CA TYR A 43 -16.87 6.79 -4.41
C TYR A 43 -17.60 5.84 -5.36
N CYS A 44 -18.92 5.79 -5.36
CA CYS A 44 -19.70 4.74 -6.04
C CYS A 44 -20.92 5.27 -6.77
N ALA A 45 -21.19 4.75 -7.97
CA ALA A 45 -22.46 4.94 -8.68
C ALA A 45 -23.49 3.87 -8.34
N HIS A 46 -23.06 2.73 -7.80
CA HIS A 46 -23.92 1.59 -7.51
C HIS A 46 -23.53 0.91 -6.19
N ARG A 47 -24.48 0.22 -5.57
CA ARG A 47 -24.27 -0.52 -4.32
C ARG A 47 -24.90 -1.91 -4.39
N ILE A 48 -24.13 -2.92 -4.00
CA ILE A 48 -24.60 -4.28 -3.73
C ILE A 48 -24.66 -4.45 -2.21
N ASP A 49 -25.85 -4.71 -1.66
CA ASP A 49 -26.07 -4.84 -0.21
C ASP A 49 -26.71 -6.20 0.13
N GLY A 50 -26.27 -6.87 1.20
CA GLY A 50 -26.90 -8.11 1.68
C GLY A 50 -26.30 -9.39 1.11
N GLN A 51 -26.94 -10.53 1.40
CA GLN A 51 -26.38 -11.85 1.10
C GLN A 51 -26.50 -12.20 -0.39
N ILE A 52 -25.39 -12.63 -1.00
CA ILE A 52 -25.34 -13.04 -2.42
C ILE A 52 -26.01 -14.42 -2.56
N GLY A 53 -27.26 -14.43 -2.99
CA GLY A 53 -28.09 -15.61 -3.19
C GLY A 53 -28.09 -16.12 -4.62
N ARG A 54 -28.70 -17.29 -4.82
CA ARG A 54 -28.90 -17.88 -6.15
C ARG A 54 -29.75 -16.95 -7.02
N GLY A 55 -29.32 -16.71 -8.26
CA GLY A 55 -29.99 -15.82 -9.21
C GLY A 55 -29.55 -14.36 -9.12
N ASP A 56 -28.77 -13.98 -8.10
CA ASP A 56 -28.30 -12.60 -7.96
C ASP A 56 -27.28 -12.24 -9.04
N GLY A 57 -26.48 -13.20 -9.54
CA GLY A 57 -25.50 -12.93 -10.58
C GLY A 57 -26.14 -12.36 -11.85
N GLU A 58 -27.18 -13.01 -12.36
CA GLU A 58 -27.90 -12.55 -13.56
C GLU A 58 -28.55 -11.17 -13.34
N ARG A 59 -29.30 -11.01 -12.24
CA ARG A 59 -29.99 -9.75 -11.92
C ARG A 59 -29.04 -8.56 -11.74
N ILE A 60 -27.92 -8.77 -11.04
CA ILE A 60 -26.91 -7.72 -10.81
C ILE A 60 -26.21 -7.36 -12.13
N ILE A 61 -25.84 -8.36 -12.94
CA ILE A 61 -25.21 -8.15 -14.24
C ILE A 61 -26.13 -7.37 -15.17
N GLU A 62 -27.41 -7.76 -15.29
CA GLU A 62 -28.39 -7.05 -16.13
C GLU A 62 -28.56 -5.59 -15.70
N TYR A 63 -28.62 -5.35 -14.38
CA TYR A 63 -28.71 -3.99 -13.84
C TYR A 63 -27.48 -3.16 -14.21
N LEU A 64 -26.28 -3.68 -13.96
CA LEU A 64 -25.02 -2.97 -14.23
C LEU A 64 -24.82 -2.76 -15.73
N GLN A 65 -25.13 -3.75 -16.57
CA GLN A 65 -25.10 -3.61 -18.03
C GLN A 65 -26.03 -2.49 -18.50
N THR A 66 -27.26 -2.44 -17.98
CA THR A 66 -28.21 -1.37 -18.30
C THR A 66 -27.69 0.01 -17.88
N ALA A 67 -26.95 0.09 -16.78
CA ALA A 67 -26.33 1.33 -16.32
C ALA A 67 -25.13 1.73 -17.21
N LEU A 68 -24.29 0.77 -17.60
CA LEU A 68 -23.18 0.99 -18.54
C LEU A 68 -23.66 1.47 -19.90
N ASP A 69 -24.74 0.89 -20.44
CA ASP A 69 -25.31 1.26 -21.75
C ASP A 69 -25.81 2.71 -21.79
N ARG A 70 -25.99 3.35 -20.63
CA ARG A 70 -26.41 4.76 -20.50
C ARG A 70 -25.24 5.72 -20.36
N VAL A 71 -24.02 5.23 -20.14
CA VAL A 71 -22.81 6.06 -20.07
C VAL A 71 -22.36 6.33 -21.50
N ASP A 72 -22.23 7.61 -21.85
CA ASP A 72 -21.65 8.01 -23.13
C ASP A 72 -20.16 7.69 -23.11
N ARG A 73 -19.75 6.66 -23.85
CA ARG A 73 -18.38 6.15 -23.85
C ARG A 73 -17.39 7.14 -24.46
N ASP A 74 -17.86 8.11 -25.25
CA ASP A 74 -17.00 9.14 -25.84
C ASP A 74 -16.68 10.28 -24.84
N GLN A 75 -17.27 10.27 -23.63
CA GLN A 75 -16.90 11.15 -22.51
C GLN A 75 -15.94 10.48 -21.50
N LEU A 76 -15.43 9.28 -21.81
CA LEU A 76 -14.51 8.52 -20.95
C LEU A 76 -13.06 9.03 -20.99
N ASP A 77 -12.71 9.97 -21.86
CA ASP A 77 -11.33 10.51 -21.95
C ASP A 77 -10.99 11.54 -20.85
N ASP A 78 -11.91 11.85 -19.93
CA ASP A 78 -11.63 12.64 -18.73
C ASP A 78 -11.31 11.70 -17.54
N PRO A 79 -10.07 11.70 -17.01
CA PRO A 79 -9.69 10.90 -15.84
C PRO A 79 -10.55 11.16 -14.60
N LEU A 80 -11.20 12.33 -14.49
CA LEU A 80 -12.17 12.65 -13.45
C LEU A 80 -13.58 12.11 -13.76
N ALA A 81 -13.87 11.75 -15.01
CA ALA A 81 -15.13 11.13 -15.44
C ALA A 81 -15.11 9.59 -15.38
N ILE A 82 -13.93 8.95 -15.26
CA ILE A 82 -13.79 7.47 -15.10
C ILE A 82 -13.95 7.04 -13.62
N SER A 83 -13.98 7.98 -12.66
CA SER A 83 -14.13 7.64 -11.25
C SER A 83 -15.53 7.22 -10.74
N PRO A 84 -16.69 7.39 -11.41
CA PRO A 84 -17.96 7.04 -10.79
C PRO A 84 -18.44 5.62 -11.07
N PHE A 85 -17.95 4.89 -12.09
CA PHE A 85 -18.44 3.51 -12.32
C PHE A 85 -17.71 2.50 -11.43
N SER A 86 -17.77 2.74 -10.12
CA SER A 86 -17.42 1.77 -9.09
C SER A 86 -18.67 1.28 -8.36
N VAL A 87 -18.61 0.05 -7.86
CA VAL A 87 -19.66 -0.56 -7.06
C VAL A 87 -19.22 -0.66 -5.61
N CYS A 88 -20.00 -0.07 -4.71
CA CYS A 88 -19.86 -0.23 -3.27
C CYS A 88 -20.41 -1.59 -2.86
N LEU A 89 -19.66 -2.31 -2.02
CA LEU A 89 -19.95 -3.68 -1.62
C LEU A 89 -20.16 -3.74 -0.11
N ASN A 90 -21.37 -4.12 0.30
CA ASN A 90 -21.71 -4.39 1.68
C ASN A 90 -22.42 -5.76 1.79
N SER A 91 -21.66 -6.83 1.92
CA SER A 91 -22.20 -8.19 1.90
C SER A 91 -21.43 -9.14 2.81
N PRO A 92 -22.14 -10.01 3.57
CA PRO A 92 -21.50 -11.11 4.30
C PRO A 92 -21.01 -12.25 3.37
N GLY A 93 -21.22 -12.13 2.06
CA GLY A 93 -20.91 -13.15 1.07
C GLY A 93 -22.13 -14.00 0.71
N GLY A 94 -21.89 -15.28 0.39
CA GLY A 94 -22.94 -16.21 -0.05
C GLY A 94 -22.46 -17.13 -1.17
N SER A 95 -23.25 -17.23 -2.23
CA SER A 95 -23.00 -18.13 -3.36
C SER A 95 -21.74 -17.74 -4.13
N LEU A 96 -20.70 -18.56 -4.03
CA LEU A 96 -19.45 -18.37 -4.77
C LEU A 96 -19.65 -18.42 -6.30
N THR A 97 -20.56 -19.27 -6.78
CA THR A 97 -20.87 -19.36 -8.21
C THR A 97 -21.46 -18.04 -8.73
N GLU A 98 -22.28 -17.35 -7.94
CA GLU A 98 -22.86 -16.06 -8.34
C GLU A 98 -21.81 -14.95 -8.20
N ALA A 99 -21.03 -14.95 -7.12
CA ALA A 99 -19.95 -14.01 -6.93
C ALA A 99 -18.91 -14.05 -8.05
N THR A 100 -18.46 -15.24 -8.47
CA THR A 100 -17.49 -15.37 -9.59
C THR A 100 -18.06 -14.91 -10.93
N ARG A 101 -19.37 -15.02 -11.17
CA ARG A 101 -20.03 -14.44 -12.36
C ARG A 101 -20.02 -12.92 -12.32
N ILE A 102 -20.41 -12.33 -11.18
CA ILE A 102 -20.39 -10.88 -10.99
C ILE A 102 -18.95 -10.37 -11.16
N ALA A 103 -18.00 -11.02 -10.50
CA ALA A 103 -16.58 -10.67 -10.53
C ALA A 103 -15.99 -10.71 -11.95
N ALA A 104 -16.34 -11.73 -12.75
CA ALA A 104 -15.96 -11.79 -14.16
C ALA A 104 -16.54 -10.62 -14.96
N PHE A 105 -17.81 -10.30 -14.76
CA PHE A 105 -18.46 -9.17 -15.42
C PHE A 105 -17.80 -7.83 -15.07
N LEU A 106 -17.47 -7.58 -13.80
CA LEU A 106 -16.76 -6.36 -13.39
C LEU A 106 -15.40 -6.24 -14.10
N LEU A 107 -14.63 -7.34 -14.09
CA LEU A 107 -13.30 -7.42 -14.70
C LEU A 107 -13.32 -7.21 -16.23
N GLU A 108 -14.37 -7.67 -16.91
CA GLU A 108 -14.56 -7.51 -18.35
C GLU A 108 -15.02 -6.10 -18.74
N ASN A 109 -15.66 -5.37 -17.81
CA ASN A 109 -16.26 -4.06 -18.05
C ASN A 109 -15.57 -2.91 -17.31
N TRP A 110 -14.37 -3.15 -16.75
CA TRP A 110 -13.54 -2.10 -16.15
C TRP A 110 -14.17 -1.40 -14.94
N ILE A 111 -14.91 -2.17 -14.14
CA ILE A 111 -15.70 -1.64 -13.02
C ILE A 111 -14.87 -1.70 -11.74
N GLY A 112 -14.73 -0.56 -11.06
CA GLY A 112 -14.06 -0.47 -9.77
C GLY A 112 -14.89 -1.07 -8.63
N THR A 113 -14.24 -1.45 -7.55
CA THR A 113 -14.90 -1.93 -6.32
C THR A 113 -14.50 -1.11 -5.12
N VAL A 114 -15.46 -0.90 -4.22
CA VAL A 114 -15.25 -0.14 -2.99
C VAL A 114 -15.93 -0.87 -1.83
N VAL A 115 -15.29 -0.89 -0.66
CA VAL A 115 -15.97 -1.15 0.61
C VAL A 115 -15.92 0.14 1.40
N ASP A 116 -17.08 0.79 1.52
CA ASP A 116 -17.22 2.17 2.01
C ASP A 116 -17.19 2.25 3.56
N ASP A 117 -17.29 3.45 4.11
CA ASP A 117 -17.20 3.70 5.55
C ASP A 117 -18.17 2.84 6.38
N GLY A 118 -17.59 1.93 7.18
CA GLY A 118 -18.33 1.04 8.06
C GLY A 118 -18.96 -0.18 7.38
N ASP A 119 -18.91 -0.28 6.05
CA ASP A 119 -19.41 -1.43 5.31
C ASP A 119 -18.50 -2.67 5.50
N SER A 120 -19.03 -3.84 5.19
CA SER A 120 -18.31 -5.11 5.27
C SER A 120 -18.44 -5.92 3.99
N CYS A 121 -17.34 -6.49 3.53
CA CYS A 121 -17.32 -7.39 2.37
C CYS A 121 -16.57 -8.66 2.74
N LEU A 122 -17.33 -9.71 3.04
CA LEU A 122 -16.84 -10.97 3.57
C LEU A 122 -17.06 -12.12 2.59
N SER A 123 -16.21 -13.15 2.67
CA SER A 123 -16.41 -14.42 1.95
C SER A 123 -16.57 -14.21 0.43
N ALA A 124 -17.65 -14.68 -0.19
CA ALA A 124 -17.86 -14.53 -1.63
C ALA A 124 -17.86 -13.07 -2.11
N CYS A 125 -18.23 -12.11 -1.24
CA CYS A 125 -18.13 -10.68 -1.56
C CYS A 125 -16.67 -10.27 -1.81
N SER A 126 -15.71 -10.76 -1.02
CA SER A 126 -14.30 -10.37 -1.15
C SER A 126 -13.73 -10.78 -2.51
N ILE A 127 -14.29 -11.81 -3.14
CA ILE A 127 -13.90 -12.24 -4.49
C ILE A 127 -14.40 -11.26 -5.56
N ILE A 128 -15.62 -10.72 -5.38
CA ILE A 128 -16.11 -9.61 -6.22
C ILE A 128 -15.19 -8.40 -6.04
N PHE A 129 -14.91 -8.02 -4.79
CA PHE A 129 -14.03 -6.91 -4.46
C PHE A 129 -12.67 -7.01 -5.16
N LEU A 130 -12.02 -8.17 -5.11
CA LEU A 130 -10.68 -8.36 -5.69
C LEU A 130 -10.61 -8.16 -7.21
N MET A 131 -11.74 -8.25 -7.93
CA MET A 131 -11.81 -8.05 -9.38
C MET A 131 -12.07 -6.59 -9.79
N GLY A 132 -12.12 -5.66 -8.84
CA GLY A 132 -12.25 -4.24 -9.15
C GLY A 132 -11.09 -3.72 -10.00
N ASN A 133 -11.42 -3.14 -11.15
CA ASN A 133 -10.44 -2.70 -12.14
C ASN A 133 -10.86 -1.42 -12.85
N THR A 134 -9.98 -0.94 -13.71
CA THR A 134 -10.21 0.22 -14.57
C THR A 134 -9.52 0.01 -15.91
N ASP A 135 -10.02 0.70 -16.93
CA ASP A 135 -9.38 0.80 -18.24
C ASP A 135 -8.37 1.95 -18.18
N GLY A 136 -7.17 1.73 -18.68
CA GLY A 136 -6.14 2.75 -18.73
C GLY A 136 -5.30 2.58 -19.99
N ASP A 137 -4.55 3.63 -20.35
CA ASP A 137 -3.72 3.68 -21.56
C ASP A 137 -2.74 2.50 -21.73
N LEU A 138 -2.49 1.76 -20.64
CA LEU A 138 -1.55 0.65 -20.53
C LEU A 138 -2.24 -0.72 -20.31
N GLY A 139 -3.56 -0.78 -20.42
CA GLY A 139 -4.39 -1.97 -20.20
C GLY A 139 -5.02 -2.03 -18.80
N LYS A 140 -5.28 -3.25 -18.32
CA LYS A 140 -6.01 -3.50 -17.07
C LYS A 140 -5.28 -2.92 -15.85
N GLY A 141 -5.82 -1.85 -15.25
CA GLY A 141 -5.38 -1.32 -13.96
C GLY A 141 -6.23 -1.86 -12.80
N LEU A 142 -5.66 -2.03 -11.62
CA LEU A 142 -6.43 -2.33 -10.41
C LEU A 142 -7.19 -1.08 -9.93
N ASN A 143 -8.43 -1.27 -9.49
CA ASN A 143 -9.26 -0.22 -8.91
C ASN A 143 -10.12 -0.83 -7.81
N ARG A 144 -9.48 -1.07 -6.66
CA ARG A 144 -10.06 -1.70 -5.48
C ARG A 144 -9.75 -0.84 -4.26
N LYS A 145 -10.79 -0.29 -3.63
CA LYS A 145 -10.68 0.73 -2.58
C LYS A 145 -11.33 0.27 -1.28
N LEU A 146 -10.64 0.43 -0.16
CA LEU A 146 -11.10 0.02 1.16
C LEU A 146 -11.08 1.23 2.09
N HIS A 147 -12.22 1.60 2.65
CA HIS A 147 -12.28 2.62 3.69
C HIS A 147 -11.59 2.12 4.97
N VAL A 148 -10.88 2.99 5.70
CA VAL A 148 -10.13 2.61 6.90
C VAL A 148 -10.98 2.05 8.04
N ASN A 149 -12.29 2.30 8.03
CA ASN A 149 -13.26 1.75 8.98
C ASN A 149 -14.03 0.53 8.47
N ALA A 150 -13.85 0.18 7.20
CA ALA A 150 -14.51 -0.95 6.57
C ALA A 150 -13.91 -2.29 7.02
N THR A 151 -14.58 -3.39 6.66
CA THR A 151 -14.09 -4.75 6.94
C THR A 151 -14.02 -5.56 5.65
N LEU A 152 -12.83 -6.02 5.28
CA LEU A 152 -12.61 -6.95 4.17
C LEU A 152 -12.05 -8.26 4.70
N GLY A 153 -12.81 -9.35 4.53
CA GLY A 153 -12.47 -10.65 5.09
C GLY A 153 -12.55 -11.77 4.06
N LEU A 154 -11.44 -12.49 3.90
CA LEU A 154 -11.30 -13.62 2.98
C LEU A 154 -11.25 -14.92 3.76
N HIS A 155 -11.90 -15.96 3.28
CA HIS A 155 -11.74 -17.31 3.81
C HIS A 155 -12.03 -18.33 2.72
N ARG A 156 -11.72 -19.59 2.98
CA ARG A 156 -11.91 -20.65 2.00
C ARG A 156 -13.41 -20.82 1.71
N PRO A 157 -13.80 -21.08 0.46
CA PRO A 157 -15.15 -21.48 0.14
C PRO A 157 -15.55 -22.71 0.97
N SER A 158 -16.73 -22.67 1.57
CA SER A 158 -17.28 -23.78 2.34
C SER A 158 -18.67 -24.13 1.87
N VAL A 159 -19.03 -25.40 2.02
CA VAL A 159 -20.38 -25.88 1.82
C VAL A 159 -20.92 -26.16 3.21
N ASP A 160 -21.84 -25.30 3.67
CA ASP A 160 -22.54 -25.52 4.93
C ASP A 160 -23.52 -26.68 4.77
N ALA A 161 -23.25 -27.75 5.50
CA ALA A 161 -24.07 -28.94 5.55
C ALA A 161 -24.63 -29.06 6.98
N PRO A 162 -25.96 -28.97 7.20
CA PRO A 162 -26.54 -29.15 8.53
C PRO A 162 -26.03 -30.42 9.23
N ASP A 163 -25.58 -30.24 10.47
CA ASP A 163 -25.10 -31.34 11.31
C ASP A 163 -26.14 -32.46 11.44
N GLY A 164 -25.68 -33.70 11.25
CA GLY A 164 -26.54 -34.88 11.37
C GLY A 164 -27.47 -35.13 10.16
N ALA A 165 -27.41 -34.32 9.11
CA ALA A 165 -28.06 -34.66 7.85
C ALA A 165 -27.33 -35.84 7.18
N GLY A 166 -28.07 -36.91 6.90
CA GLY A 166 -27.57 -38.02 6.10
C GLY A 166 -27.44 -37.60 4.65
N TYR A 167 -26.22 -37.37 4.17
CA TYR A 167 -25.95 -37.12 2.75
C TYR A 167 -25.59 -38.40 2.02
N SER A 168 -26.15 -38.61 0.84
CA SER A 168 -25.71 -39.67 -0.06
C SER A 168 -24.31 -39.38 -0.60
N GLY A 169 -23.58 -40.41 -1.02
CA GLY A 169 -22.29 -40.24 -1.70
C GLY A 169 -22.40 -39.37 -2.96
N GLU A 170 -23.54 -39.45 -3.68
CA GLU A 170 -23.82 -38.59 -4.84
C GLU A 170 -23.96 -37.11 -4.46
N GLN A 171 -24.66 -36.81 -3.36
CA GLN A 171 -24.81 -35.44 -2.86
C GLN A 171 -23.47 -34.85 -2.43
N LEU A 172 -22.63 -35.64 -1.75
CA LEU A 172 -21.28 -35.23 -1.37
C LEU A 172 -20.39 -35.00 -2.60
N SER A 173 -20.39 -35.93 -3.57
CA SER A 173 -19.63 -35.78 -4.81
C SER A 173 -20.00 -34.48 -5.53
N LYS A 174 -21.29 -34.21 -5.68
CA LYS A 174 -21.78 -33.00 -6.35
C LYS A 174 -21.38 -31.71 -5.62
N ALA A 175 -21.36 -31.74 -4.28
CA ALA A 175 -20.91 -30.59 -3.49
C ALA A 175 -19.40 -30.35 -3.66
N PHE A 176 -18.59 -31.41 -3.68
CA PHE A 176 -17.15 -31.33 -3.97
C PHE A 176 -16.87 -30.81 -5.37
N ASP A 177 -17.59 -31.31 -6.38
CA ASP A 177 -17.43 -30.86 -7.77
C ASP A 177 -17.77 -29.37 -7.90
N LEU A 178 -18.85 -28.92 -7.26
CA LEU A 178 -19.25 -27.50 -7.26
C LEU A 178 -18.20 -26.62 -6.56
N ALA A 179 -17.66 -27.06 -5.43
CA ALA A 179 -16.62 -26.34 -4.71
C ALA A 179 -15.33 -26.22 -5.56
N ASN A 180 -14.91 -27.32 -6.19
CA ASN A 180 -13.73 -27.34 -7.06
C ASN A 180 -13.90 -26.47 -8.30
N GLU A 181 -15.06 -26.52 -8.94
CA GLU A 181 -15.38 -25.66 -10.09
C GLU A 181 -15.31 -24.19 -9.70
N ALA A 182 -15.84 -23.84 -8.52
CA ALA A 182 -15.86 -22.47 -8.04
C ALA A 182 -14.44 -21.95 -7.68
N ILE A 183 -13.61 -22.80 -7.07
CA ILE A 183 -12.18 -22.51 -6.84
C ILE A 183 -11.46 -22.32 -8.18
N TYR A 184 -11.67 -23.21 -9.15
CA TYR A 184 -11.07 -23.10 -10.47
C TYR A 184 -11.44 -21.79 -11.18
N ARG A 185 -12.72 -21.39 -11.14
CA ARG A 185 -13.18 -20.11 -11.70
C ARG A 185 -12.49 -18.93 -11.02
N PHE A 186 -12.38 -18.94 -9.70
CA PHE A 186 -11.65 -17.90 -8.98
C PHE A 186 -10.16 -17.87 -9.37
N MET A 187 -9.50 -19.02 -9.45
CA MET A 187 -8.10 -19.10 -9.91
C MET A 187 -7.93 -18.58 -11.33
N ALA A 188 -8.88 -18.85 -12.24
CA ALA A 188 -8.84 -18.33 -13.59
C ALA A 188 -8.92 -16.79 -13.60
N LEU A 189 -9.81 -16.21 -12.79
CA LEU A 189 -9.92 -14.75 -12.62
C LEU A 189 -8.65 -14.16 -12.00
N ALA A 190 -8.16 -14.77 -10.92
CA ALA A 190 -6.95 -14.38 -10.19
C ALA A 190 -5.71 -14.29 -11.09
N ASN A 191 -5.55 -15.25 -12.01
CA ASN A 191 -4.43 -15.33 -12.95
C ASN A 191 -4.63 -14.48 -14.21
N THR A 192 -5.65 -13.62 -14.27
CA THR A 192 -5.76 -12.64 -15.35
C THR A 192 -4.53 -11.73 -15.34
N PRO A 193 -3.85 -11.52 -16.48
CA PRO A 193 -2.71 -10.60 -16.55
C PRO A 193 -3.12 -9.14 -16.32
N LEU A 194 -2.30 -8.40 -15.59
CA LEU A 194 -2.43 -6.95 -15.42
C LEU A 194 -1.83 -6.21 -16.62
N GLY A 195 -2.58 -6.13 -17.72
CA GLY A 195 -2.18 -5.36 -18.91
C GLY A 195 -0.82 -5.78 -19.47
N LEU A 196 0.07 -4.81 -19.69
CA LEU A 196 1.44 -5.02 -20.21
C LEU A 196 2.47 -5.47 -19.15
N THR A 197 2.03 -5.94 -18.00
CA THR A 197 2.90 -6.24 -16.85
C THR A 197 2.91 -7.74 -16.57
N ASP A 198 4.00 -8.24 -15.97
CA ASP A 198 4.11 -9.64 -15.52
C ASP A 198 3.27 -9.94 -14.25
N GLY A 199 2.45 -8.98 -13.82
CA GLY A 199 1.59 -9.09 -12.64
C GLY A 199 0.29 -9.85 -12.90
N VAL A 200 -0.24 -10.43 -11.82
CA VAL A 200 -1.56 -11.08 -11.80
C VAL A 200 -2.54 -10.28 -10.93
N PHE A 201 -3.83 -10.39 -11.23
CA PHE A 201 -4.89 -9.68 -10.51
C PHE A 201 -4.94 -10.01 -9.00
N VAL A 202 -4.72 -11.29 -8.66
CA VAL A 202 -4.65 -11.76 -7.27
C VAL A 202 -3.38 -12.57 -7.08
N GLN A 203 -2.53 -12.10 -6.16
CA GLN A 203 -1.27 -12.76 -5.85
C GLN A 203 -1.52 -14.13 -5.19
N SER A 204 -0.61 -15.08 -5.44
CA SER A 204 -0.75 -16.47 -4.99
C SER A 204 -0.72 -16.63 -3.47
N ASP A 205 -0.05 -15.74 -2.75
CA ASP A 205 -0.01 -15.70 -1.29
C ASP A 205 -1.34 -15.21 -0.68
N LEU A 206 -2.06 -14.28 -1.31
CA LEU A 206 -3.41 -13.92 -0.88
C LEU A 206 -4.38 -15.09 -1.02
N MET A 207 -4.27 -15.84 -2.14
CA MET A 207 -5.06 -17.05 -2.34
C MET A 207 -4.76 -18.11 -1.27
N GLN A 208 -3.48 -18.30 -0.91
CA GLN A 208 -3.08 -19.21 0.17
C GLN A 208 -3.69 -18.79 1.52
N ASN A 209 -3.50 -17.52 1.92
CA ASN A 209 -4.08 -16.98 3.15
C ASN A 209 -5.60 -17.19 3.18
N MET A 210 -6.31 -16.91 2.09
CA MET A 210 -7.74 -17.18 1.99
C MET A 210 -8.07 -18.67 2.23
N LEU A 211 -7.37 -19.60 1.57
CA LEU A 211 -7.66 -21.04 1.61
C LEU A 211 -7.34 -21.70 2.96
N GLU A 212 -6.43 -21.11 3.74
CA GLU A 212 -6.05 -21.60 5.07
C GLU A 212 -7.14 -21.38 6.13
N HIS A 213 -7.91 -20.29 6.00
CA HIS A 213 -8.91 -19.89 7.00
C HIS A 213 -10.24 -20.62 6.77
N LYS A 214 -10.82 -21.19 7.83
CA LYS A 214 -11.93 -22.15 7.73
C LYS A 214 -13.23 -21.62 8.36
N GLY A 215 -14.35 -21.80 7.66
CA GLY A 215 -15.68 -21.64 8.26
C GLY A 215 -16.01 -20.17 8.53
N GLN A 216 -15.97 -19.74 9.78
CA GLN A 216 -16.20 -18.34 10.18
C GLN A 216 -14.91 -17.64 10.62
N GLU A 217 -13.77 -18.31 10.43
CA GLU A 217 -12.45 -17.72 10.56
C GLU A 217 -12.10 -17.01 9.25
N PHE A 218 -11.67 -15.75 9.35
CA PHE A 218 -11.35 -14.92 8.19
C PHE A 218 -9.94 -14.38 8.28
N PHE A 219 -9.29 -14.33 7.12
CA PHE A 219 -8.14 -13.51 6.87
C PHE A 219 -8.57 -12.08 6.55
N PHE A 220 -8.32 -11.15 7.47
CA PHE A 220 -8.69 -9.76 7.28
C PHE A 220 -7.57 -8.93 6.66
N VAL A 221 -7.94 -8.04 5.74
CA VAL A 221 -7.08 -6.94 5.27
C VAL A 221 -7.32 -5.73 6.19
N ASP A 222 -6.56 -5.69 7.28
CA ASP A 222 -6.77 -4.78 8.41
C ASP A 222 -5.53 -3.96 8.80
N THR A 223 -4.43 -4.09 8.04
CA THR A 223 -3.21 -3.30 8.23
C THR A 223 -2.71 -2.65 6.95
N VAL A 224 -1.88 -1.61 7.10
CA VAL A 224 -1.21 -0.91 6.00
C VAL A 224 -0.43 -1.86 5.11
N GLY A 225 0.34 -2.77 5.70
CA GLY A 225 1.19 -3.70 4.96
C GLY A 225 0.39 -4.69 4.15
N LYS A 226 -0.75 -5.16 4.69
CA LYS A 226 -1.70 -6.01 3.98
C LYS A 226 -2.32 -5.28 2.77
N ALA A 227 -2.78 -4.04 2.97
CA ALA A 227 -3.32 -3.23 1.88
C ALA A 227 -2.27 -2.93 0.79
N LEU A 228 -1.05 -2.58 1.17
CA LEU A 228 0.07 -2.34 0.24
C LEU A 228 0.43 -3.61 -0.55
N ARG A 229 0.59 -4.75 0.14
CA ARG A 229 0.98 -6.03 -0.46
C ARG A 229 0.02 -6.42 -1.58
N TRP A 230 -1.28 -6.29 -1.33
CA TRP A 230 -2.31 -6.65 -2.30
C TRP A 230 -2.86 -5.45 -3.05
N GLN A 231 -2.15 -4.33 -3.14
CA GLN A 231 -2.49 -3.20 -4.00
C GLN A 231 -3.96 -2.78 -3.85
N ILE A 232 -4.38 -2.59 -2.59
CA ILE A 232 -5.70 -2.09 -2.21
C ILE A 232 -5.53 -0.65 -1.77
N ASP A 233 -6.19 0.27 -2.50
CA ASP A 233 -6.18 1.68 -2.15
C ASP A 233 -7.00 1.93 -0.88
N LEU A 234 -6.57 2.89 -0.09
CA LEU A 234 -7.22 3.24 1.17
C LEU A 234 -7.97 4.58 1.08
N LEU A 235 -9.16 4.62 1.69
CA LEU A 235 -10.03 5.79 1.81
C LEU A 235 -10.25 6.15 3.29
N GLY A 236 -10.74 7.36 3.56
CA GLY A 236 -11.12 7.76 4.93
C GLY A 236 -9.99 8.31 5.80
N TYR A 237 -8.89 8.74 5.20
CA TYR A 237 -7.81 9.45 5.89
C TYR A 237 -7.30 10.60 5.02
N GLU A 238 -6.69 11.60 5.66
CA GLU A 238 -6.05 12.71 4.94
C GLU A 238 -4.77 12.19 4.25
N LYS A 239 -4.70 12.23 2.92
CA LYS A 239 -3.52 11.73 2.20
C LYS A 239 -2.35 12.72 2.35
N PRO A 240 -1.15 12.28 2.76
CA PRO A 240 0.02 13.14 2.78
C PRO A 240 0.34 13.71 1.40
N VAL A 241 0.29 15.04 1.27
CA VAL A 241 0.67 15.77 0.04
C VAL A 241 2.14 16.19 0.03
N LEU A 242 2.82 16.09 1.17
CA LEU A 242 4.26 16.27 1.36
C LEU A 242 4.77 15.12 2.22
N VAL A 243 6.05 14.80 2.08
CA VAL A 243 6.74 13.76 2.87
C VAL A 243 8.03 14.32 3.44
N ASP A 244 8.32 14.04 4.70
CA ASP A 244 9.63 14.30 5.30
C ASP A 244 10.60 13.13 5.04
N SER A 245 11.87 13.28 5.44
CA SER A 245 12.89 12.23 5.25
C SER A 245 12.54 10.91 5.95
N THR A 246 11.83 10.97 7.09
CA THR A 246 11.41 9.77 7.84
C THR A 246 10.31 9.03 7.09
N ALA A 247 9.30 9.75 6.61
CA ALA A 247 8.22 9.22 5.78
C ALA A 247 8.78 8.61 4.48
N ALA A 248 9.73 9.28 3.84
CA ALA A 248 10.39 8.79 2.65
C ALA A 248 11.20 7.50 2.91
N ALA A 249 11.98 7.47 4.00
CA ALA A 249 12.72 6.28 4.40
C ALA A 249 11.78 5.09 4.68
N ARG A 250 10.66 5.33 5.36
CA ARG A 250 9.67 4.30 5.63
C ARG A 250 9.00 3.78 4.36
N ALA A 251 8.64 4.66 3.44
CA ALA A 251 8.03 4.23 2.18
C ALA A 251 8.99 3.40 1.32
N CYS A 252 10.27 3.79 1.27
CA CYS A 252 11.32 2.98 0.64
C CYS A 252 11.44 1.60 1.29
N HIS A 253 11.45 1.55 2.62
CA HIS A 253 11.50 0.31 3.37
C HIS A 253 10.28 -0.59 3.05
N ASN A 254 9.08 -0.04 3.16
CA ASN A 254 7.83 -0.74 2.91
C ASN A 254 7.78 -1.34 1.49
N MET A 255 8.25 -0.60 0.49
CA MET A 255 8.30 -1.04 -0.89
C MET A 255 9.10 -2.33 -1.08
N PHE A 256 10.25 -2.45 -0.41
CA PHE A 256 11.05 -3.68 -0.46
C PHE A 256 10.47 -4.80 0.40
N SER A 257 9.82 -4.48 1.52
CA SER A 257 9.23 -5.47 2.41
C SER A 257 8.01 -6.16 1.78
N VAL A 258 7.12 -5.39 1.14
CA VAL A 258 5.92 -5.95 0.52
C VAL A 258 6.19 -6.67 -0.80
N SER A 259 7.30 -6.38 -1.50
CA SER A 259 7.66 -7.09 -2.74
C SER A 259 8.26 -8.48 -2.47
N ARG A 260 8.94 -8.66 -1.33
CA ARG A 260 9.70 -9.90 -1.01
C ARG A 260 8.96 -10.92 -0.15
N SER A 261 7.87 -10.54 0.51
CA SER A 261 7.14 -11.41 1.44
C SER A 261 6.26 -12.41 0.69
N ALA A 262 6.89 -13.44 0.11
CA ALA A 262 6.21 -14.64 -0.33
C ALA A 262 6.02 -15.59 0.86
N GLY A 263 4.90 -15.45 1.57
CA GLY A 263 4.28 -16.54 2.32
C GLY A 263 5.01 -17.13 3.52
N ASP A 264 5.96 -16.44 4.13
CA ASP A 264 6.56 -16.88 5.39
C ASP A 264 6.53 -15.73 6.40
N GLU A 265 6.24 -16.07 7.67
CA GLU A 265 6.45 -15.22 8.86
C GLU A 265 7.92 -14.78 9.01
N THR A 266 8.77 -15.03 8.00
CA THR A 266 9.91 -14.17 7.72
C THR A 266 9.43 -12.79 7.27
N ALA A 267 8.78 -12.07 8.19
CA ALA A 267 9.30 -10.76 8.53
C ALA A 267 10.81 -10.95 8.71
N TYR A 268 11.58 -10.78 7.63
CA TYR A 268 12.98 -10.40 7.78
C TYR A 268 12.98 -9.35 8.87
N LEU A 269 13.80 -9.53 9.91
CA LEU A 269 13.86 -8.73 11.14
C LEU A 269 14.02 -7.23 10.86
N TYR A 270 12.96 -6.63 10.36
CA TYR A 270 12.75 -5.23 10.07
C TYR A 270 11.93 -4.58 11.18
N GLU A 271 11.20 -5.41 11.95
CA GLU A 271 10.46 -5.05 13.16
C GLU A 271 11.33 -4.49 14.28
N ASN A 272 12.67 -4.53 14.17
CA ASN A 272 13.58 -3.99 15.17
C ASN A 272 14.29 -2.69 14.76
N TYR A 273 13.96 -2.09 13.60
CA TYR A 273 14.54 -0.80 13.25
C TYR A 273 13.80 0.30 14.01
N SER A 274 14.44 0.79 15.07
CA SER A 274 14.00 1.99 15.77
C SER A 274 14.06 3.21 14.82
N HIS A 275 13.41 4.31 15.19
CA HIS A 275 13.53 5.59 14.49
C HIS A 275 15.01 5.98 14.22
N ASP A 276 15.92 5.55 15.09
CA ASP A 276 17.37 5.80 14.98
C ASP A 276 18.05 4.91 13.93
N ASP A 277 17.57 3.69 13.69
CA ASP A 277 18.18 2.77 12.71
C ASP A 277 17.74 3.10 11.26
N LEU A 278 16.57 3.74 11.09
CA LEU A 278 16.17 4.36 9.81
C LEU A 278 17.02 5.61 9.47
N ALA A 279 17.62 6.24 10.48
CA ALA A 279 18.50 7.41 10.33
C ALA A 279 19.94 7.04 9.89
N ASP A 280 20.32 5.76 9.93
CA ASP A 280 21.58 5.27 9.34
C ASP A 280 21.50 5.16 7.80
N GLY A 281 20.28 5.21 7.25
CA GLY A 281 20.09 5.41 5.83
C GLY A 281 20.44 6.85 5.44
N VAL A 282 21.35 7.02 4.48
CA VAL A 282 21.65 8.36 3.95
C VAL A 282 20.41 8.81 3.16
N THR A 283 19.66 9.76 3.72
CA THR A 283 18.58 10.45 3.00
C THR A 283 19.10 11.76 2.42
N THR A 284 19.23 11.85 1.11
CA THR A 284 19.61 13.10 0.44
C THR A 284 18.37 13.73 -0.18
N PHE A 285 18.10 15.01 0.09
CA PHE A 285 16.99 15.73 -0.52
C PHE A 285 17.41 16.38 -1.83
N HIS A 286 16.62 16.13 -2.87
CA HIS A 286 16.75 16.71 -4.20
C HIS A 286 15.44 17.43 -4.57
N ALA A 287 15.53 18.73 -4.88
CA ALA A 287 14.41 19.48 -5.45
C ALA A 287 14.60 19.63 -6.95
N HIS A 288 13.52 19.46 -7.69
CA HIS A 288 13.47 19.67 -9.13
C HIS A 288 12.62 20.91 -9.40
N SER A 289 13.20 21.88 -10.11
CA SER A 289 12.44 23.03 -10.60
C SER A 289 11.62 22.65 -11.82
N ALA A 290 10.50 23.35 -12.04
CA ALA A 290 9.63 23.21 -13.21
C ALA A 290 10.37 23.58 -14.51
N HIS A 291 11.19 22.67 -15.02
CA HIS A 291 11.54 22.63 -16.43
C HIS A 291 10.61 21.60 -17.07
N ASP A 292 9.92 22.01 -18.12
CA ASP A 292 9.20 21.13 -19.06
C ASP A 292 7.92 20.44 -18.51
N GLY A 293 7.26 21.06 -17.52
CA GLY A 293 5.89 20.70 -17.11
C GLY A 293 5.76 19.86 -15.83
N TYR A 294 6.88 19.50 -15.19
CA TYR A 294 6.90 18.72 -13.95
C TYR A 294 7.56 19.50 -12.81
N SER A 295 6.92 19.54 -11.65
CA SER A 295 7.49 20.14 -10.43
C SER A 295 7.42 19.15 -9.28
N GLY A 296 8.45 19.12 -8.42
CA GLY A 296 8.50 18.12 -7.37
C GLY A 296 9.84 18.02 -6.65
N PHE A 297 9.88 17.14 -5.67
CA PHE A 297 11.08 16.82 -4.91
C PHE A 297 11.11 15.34 -4.61
N HIS A 298 12.30 14.82 -4.33
CA HIS A 298 12.45 13.48 -3.82
C HIS A 298 13.59 13.39 -2.81
N TYR A 299 13.51 12.37 -1.98
CA TYR A 299 14.58 11.87 -1.15
C TYR A 299 15.21 10.65 -1.83
N GLU A 300 16.52 10.68 -1.99
CA GLU A 300 17.31 9.47 -2.22
C GLU A 300 17.54 8.79 -0.88
N VAL A 301 17.01 7.59 -0.71
CA VAL A 301 17.12 6.78 0.51
C VAL A 301 18.02 5.59 0.21
N TYR A 302 19.17 5.50 0.88
CA TYR A 302 20.05 4.35 0.78
C TYR A 302 19.94 3.46 2.02
N ALA A 303 19.59 2.19 1.84
CA ALA A 303 19.66 1.17 2.87
C ALA A 303 20.86 0.25 2.60
N ALA A 304 21.86 0.30 3.48
CA ALA A 304 23.00 -0.62 3.42
C ALA A 304 22.62 -1.96 4.07
N TYR A 305 22.37 -2.98 3.24
CA TYR A 305 22.08 -4.33 3.71
C TYR A 305 23.31 -5.20 3.62
N TRP A 306 23.99 -5.36 4.78
CA TRP A 306 25.21 -6.16 4.89
C TRP A 306 26.31 -5.71 3.90
N ASP A 307 27.49 -6.32 3.94
CA ASP A 307 28.65 -5.87 3.18
C ASP A 307 28.54 -5.99 1.62
N ILE A 308 27.37 -6.36 1.08
CA ILE A 308 27.25 -6.87 -0.31
C ILE A 308 26.04 -6.32 -1.09
N VAL A 309 24.96 -5.89 -0.44
CA VAL A 309 23.75 -5.40 -1.14
C VAL A 309 23.42 -3.97 -0.70
N ARG A 310 23.49 -3.02 -1.63
CA ARG A 310 22.96 -1.66 -1.43
C ARG A 310 21.57 -1.61 -2.06
N ALA A 311 20.53 -1.46 -1.26
CA ALA A 311 19.22 -1.12 -1.81
C ALA A 311 19.06 0.40 -1.72
N GLY A 312 18.51 1.01 -2.77
CA GLY A 312 18.25 2.45 -2.80
C GLY A 312 16.86 2.71 -3.35
N CYS A 313 16.19 3.74 -2.84
CA CYS A 313 14.96 4.26 -3.43
C CYS A 313 15.05 5.76 -3.65
N ARG A 314 14.27 6.25 -4.60
CA ARG A 314 13.85 7.64 -4.70
C ARG A 314 12.39 7.71 -4.29
N ILE A 315 12.08 8.46 -3.23
CA ILE A 315 10.71 8.66 -2.74
C ILE A 315 10.43 10.14 -2.66
N GLY A 316 9.33 10.58 -3.26
CA GLY A 316 9.05 12.01 -3.38
C GLY A 316 7.61 12.34 -3.69
N VAL A 317 7.40 13.61 -4.01
CA VAL A 317 6.13 14.12 -4.50
C VAL A 317 6.40 14.81 -5.83
N VAL A 318 5.62 14.42 -6.84
CA VAL A 318 5.69 14.95 -8.20
C VAL A 318 4.32 15.50 -8.57
N ASN A 319 4.27 16.65 -9.21
CA ASN A 319 3.06 17.21 -9.81
C ASN A 319 3.15 17.08 -11.32
N TRP A 320 2.30 16.22 -11.89
CA TRP A 320 2.17 15.98 -13.34
C TRP A 320 1.07 16.83 -13.99
N GLY A 321 0.67 17.94 -13.36
CA GLY A 321 -0.44 18.80 -13.82
C GLY A 321 -1.81 18.43 -13.23
N GLU A 322 -1.95 17.24 -12.66
CA GLU A 322 -3.13 16.76 -11.93
C GLU A 322 -3.06 17.02 -10.41
N GLY A 323 -2.03 17.74 -9.96
CA GLY A 323 -1.74 18.00 -8.56
C GLY A 323 -0.63 17.14 -7.99
N PRO A 324 -0.15 17.44 -6.77
CA PRO A 324 0.94 16.71 -6.12
C PRO A 324 0.54 15.27 -5.80
N GLN A 325 1.29 14.32 -6.32
CA GLN A 325 1.10 12.89 -6.09
C GLN A 325 2.39 12.26 -5.54
N MET A 326 2.24 11.34 -4.59
CA MET A 326 3.38 10.60 -4.08
C MET A 326 3.91 9.65 -5.14
N SER A 327 5.23 9.59 -5.26
CA SER A 327 5.88 8.83 -6.30
C SER A 327 7.14 8.17 -5.77
N GLY A 328 7.46 6.98 -6.29
CA GLY A 328 8.58 6.20 -5.80
C GLY A 328 9.12 5.18 -6.79
N CYS A 329 10.44 4.95 -6.74
CA CYS A 329 11.08 3.80 -7.37
C CYS A 329 12.29 3.36 -6.54
N GLY A 330 12.66 2.08 -6.59
CA GLY A 330 13.87 1.60 -5.93
C GLY A 330 14.49 0.39 -6.60
N GLY A 331 15.77 0.18 -6.36
CA GLY A 331 16.56 -0.90 -6.95
C GLY A 331 17.52 -1.51 -5.93
N SER A 332 17.90 -2.77 -6.15
CA SER A 332 18.93 -3.44 -5.35
C SER A 332 20.21 -3.65 -6.15
N TRP A 333 21.34 -3.23 -5.60
CA TRP A 333 22.67 -3.36 -6.18
C TRP A 333 23.45 -4.47 -5.46
N SER A 334 23.78 -5.56 -6.14
CA SER A 334 24.75 -6.54 -5.63
C SER A 334 26.15 -6.14 -6.10
N GLY A 335 27.05 -5.81 -5.17
CA GLY A 335 28.38 -5.30 -5.51
C GLY A 335 29.32 -6.35 -6.14
N ALA A 336 29.79 -6.06 -7.36
CA ALA A 336 31.17 -6.25 -7.87
C ALA A 336 31.25 -5.96 -9.37
N GLU A 337 30.14 -6.06 -10.09
CA GLU A 337 30.04 -5.82 -11.52
C GLU A 337 28.79 -4.98 -11.77
N ASN A 338 28.84 -4.06 -12.75
CA ASN A 338 27.75 -3.17 -13.18
C ASN A 338 26.59 -3.97 -13.80
N TYR A 339 26.05 -4.96 -13.08
CA TYR A 339 24.78 -5.57 -13.42
C TYR A 339 23.69 -4.73 -12.76
N PRO A 340 22.82 -4.08 -13.54
CA PRO A 340 21.63 -3.44 -12.99
C PRO A 340 20.79 -4.56 -12.37
N GLY A 341 20.71 -4.57 -11.04
CA GLY A 341 19.74 -5.41 -10.37
C GLY A 341 18.34 -4.90 -10.70
N ASN A 342 17.37 -5.80 -10.71
CA ASN A 342 15.97 -5.49 -11.03
C ASN A 342 15.50 -4.21 -10.30
N ASP A 343 15.29 -3.15 -11.07
CA ASP A 343 14.69 -1.91 -10.57
C ASP A 343 13.19 -2.17 -10.38
N PHE A 344 12.72 -2.03 -9.14
CA PHE A 344 11.32 -2.14 -8.77
C PHE A 344 10.75 -0.73 -8.60
N CYS A 345 10.12 -0.21 -9.64
CA CYS A 345 9.18 0.89 -9.47
C CYS A 345 7.81 0.28 -9.10
N LEU A 346 7.21 0.72 -8.00
CA LEU A 346 5.99 0.10 -7.45
C LEU A 346 4.71 0.32 -8.27
N LEU A 347 4.84 0.94 -9.44
CA LEU A 347 3.90 0.71 -10.53
C LEU A 347 4.67 0.18 -11.72
N SER A 348 4.29 -1.02 -12.11
CA SER A 348 4.55 -1.59 -13.42
C SER A 348 3.90 -0.70 -14.50
N GLY A 349 4.65 0.32 -14.92
CA GLY A 349 4.45 1.06 -16.17
C GLY A 349 5.52 0.65 -17.20
N PRO A 350 5.27 0.82 -18.51
CA PRO A 350 6.05 0.27 -19.63
C PRO A 350 7.43 0.89 -19.85
N PHE A 351 7.94 1.68 -18.91
CA PHE A 351 9.21 2.40 -19.03
C PHE A 351 10.23 2.02 -17.96
N ALA A 352 10.13 0.85 -17.35
CA ALA A 352 11.25 0.28 -16.61
C ALA A 352 12.10 -0.56 -17.58
N PRO A 353 13.13 0.00 -18.25
CA PRO A 353 14.07 -0.81 -19.00
C PRO A 353 14.75 -1.80 -18.05
N GLU A 354 15.02 -3.01 -18.55
CA GLU A 354 15.69 -4.10 -17.83
C GLU A 354 17.11 -3.74 -17.31
N THR A 355 17.61 -2.56 -17.68
CA THR A 355 18.92 -2.05 -17.30
C THR A 355 18.84 -0.52 -17.15
N PHE A 356 18.67 0.04 -15.96
CA PHE A 356 18.80 1.49 -15.80
C PHE A 356 19.78 1.92 -14.72
N ASP A 357 20.67 2.83 -15.12
CA ASP A 357 21.68 3.38 -14.25
C ASP A 357 21.09 4.55 -13.46
N MET A 358 20.72 4.31 -12.20
CA MET A 358 20.28 5.39 -11.30
C MET A 358 21.37 6.45 -11.04
N THR A 359 22.64 6.21 -11.42
CA THR A 359 23.77 7.07 -11.05
C THR A 359 24.01 8.26 -11.98
N GLY A 360 23.28 8.40 -13.10
CA GLY A 360 23.68 9.32 -14.17
C GLY A 360 22.69 10.40 -14.64
N SER A 361 21.38 10.22 -14.50
CA SER A 361 20.40 11.18 -15.06
C SER A 361 19.78 12.04 -13.96
N ASN A 362 20.11 13.33 -13.97
CA ASN A 362 19.40 14.39 -13.25
C ASN A 362 18.23 14.97 -14.07
N ASP A 363 17.88 14.34 -15.20
CA ASP A 363 16.79 14.84 -16.05
C ASP A 363 15.45 14.58 -15.37
N ALA A 364 14.79 15.66 -14.97
CA ALA A 364 13.50 15.64 -14.30
C ALA A 364 12.42 14.93 -15.13
N GLU A 365 12.53 14.95 -16.46
CA GLU A 365 11.64 14.25 -17.40
C GLU A 365 11.77 12.72 -17.28
N VAL A 366 13.01 12.22 -17.20
CA VAL A 366 13.31 10.80 -17.02
C VAL A 366 12.90 10.36 -15.62
N LEU A 367 13.18 11.15 -14.57
CA LEU A 367 12.71 10.85 -13.22
C LEU A 367 11.18 10.85 -13.07
N GLY A 368 10.48 11.80 -13.70
CA GLY A 368 9.02 11.91 -13.64
C GLY A 368 8.29 10.76 -14.35
N LEU A 369 8.91 10.18 -15.38
CA LEU A 369 8.44 8.98 -16.09
C LEU A 369 8.80 7.68 -15.37
N LEU A 370 9.93 7.65 -14.64
CA LEU A 370 10.43 6.47 -13.93
C LEU A 370 9.81 6.27 -12.55
N MET A 371 9.48 7.35 -11.82
CA MET A 371 8.87 7.21 -10.51
C MET A 371 7.37 6.88 -10.68
N GLY A 372 6.99 5.65 -10.35
CA GLY A 372 5.59 5.21 -10.37
C GLY A 372 4.80 5.83 -9.22
N LYS A 373 3.49 6.06 -9.42
CA LYS A 373 2.59 6.50 -8.32
C LYS A 373 2.70 5.52 -7.16
N LEU A 374 3.06 6.05 -6.01
CA LEU A 374 3.15 5.29 -4.78
C LEU A 374 1.90 5.59 -3.95
N PRO A 375 1.20 4.58 -3.41
CA PRO A 375 0.06 4.86 -2.56
C PRO A 375 0.49 5.70 -1.36
N SER A 376 -0.23 6.78 -1.07
CA SER A 376 0.21 7.76 -0.06
C SER A 376 0.31 7.19 1.35
N PHE A 377 -0.35 6.07 1.62
CA PHE A 377 -0.25 5.34 2.88
C PHE A 377 1.02 4.49 3.01
N ALA A 378 1.85 4.40 1.96
CA ALA A 378 3.13 3.71 2.01
C ALA A 378 4.12 4.31 3.01
N VAL A 379 3.90 5.55 3.47
CA VAL A 379 4.74 6.23 4.47
C VAL A 379 4.44 5.83 5.92
N PHE A 380 3.43 4.98 6.15
CA PHE A 380 3.03 4.53 7.48
C PHE A 380 3.59 3.12 7.78
N PRO A 381 3.79 2.75 9.06
CA PRO A 381 4.30 1.43 9.42
C PRO A 381 3.37 0.30 8.94
N LEU A 382 3.92 -0.85 8.52
CA LEU A 382 3.16 -1.93 7.88
C LEU A 382 2.15 -2.59 8.82
N GLU A 383 2.49 -2.66 10.10
CA GLU A 383 1.71 -3.23 11.19
C GLU A 383 0.56 -2.32 11.66
N THR A 384 0.55 -1.06 11.21
CA THR A 384 -0.49 -0.08 11.55
C THR A 384 -1.87 -0.62 11.16
N ALA A 385 -2.77 -0.67 12.13
CA ALA A 385 -4.18 -0.98 11.87
C ALA A 385 -4.81 0.13 11.02
N LEU A 386 -5.62 -0.22 10.02
CA LEU A 386 -6.19 0.77 9.09
C LEU A 386 -6.93 1.91 9.82
N ARG A 387 -7.66 1.58 10.89
CA ARG A 387 -8.42 2.54 11.70
C ARG A 387 -7.57 3.60 12.40
N GLU A 388 -6.26 3.38 12.53
CA GLU A 388 -5.32 4.33 13.15
C GLU A 388 -4.76 5.35 12.15
N LEU A 389 -4.92 5.12 10.84
CA LEU A 389 -4.39 5.99 9.79
C LEU A 389 -4.83 7.45 9.87
N PRO A 390 -6.10 7.79 10.21
CA PRO A 390 -6.49 9.19 10.37
C PRO A 390 -5.64 9.93 11.41
N HIS A 391 -5.31 9.27 12.53
CA HIS A 391 -4.47 9.84 13.57
C HIS A 391 -3.02 9.98 13.12
N LEU A 392 -2.44 8.91 12.55
CA LEU A 392 -1.05 8.95 12.07
C LEU A 392 -0.84 9.93 10.92
N SER A 393 -1.86 10.16 10.10
CA SER A 393 -1.80 11.20 9.07
C SER A 393 -1.68 12.60 9.67
N GLN A 394 -2.46 12.90 10.72
CA GLN A 394 -2.35 14.18 11.44
C GLN A 394 -0.96 14.36 12.07
N GLU A 395 -0.40 13.30 12.67
CA GLU A 395 0.97 13.34 13.19
C GLU A 395 2.01 13.55 12.08
N SER A 396 1.83 12.90 10.93
CA SER A 396 2.71 13.06 9.77
C SER A 396 2.67 14.49 9.24
N ARG A 397 1.49 15.08 9.14
CA ARG A 397 1.31 16.50 8.80
C ARG A 397 2.02 17.40 9.80
N ALA A 398 1.91 17.13 11.10
CA ALA A 398 2.61 17.89 12.13
C ALA A 398 4.14 17.79 11.99
N ARG A 399 4.69 16.60 11.71
CA ARG A 399 6.13 16.41 11.47
C ARG A 399 6.61 17.20 10.26
N VAL A 400 5.91 17.10 9.13
CA VAL A 400 6.20 17.87 7.90
C VAL A 400 6.20 19.37 8.19
N MET A 401 5.23 19.86 8.97
CA MET A 401 5.15 21.27 9.35
C MET A 401 6.34 21.77 10.18
N THR A 402 7.06 20.86 10.84
CA THR A 402 8.30 21.15 11.58
C THR A 402 9.57 20.77 10.84
N SER A 403 9.46 20.22 9.62
CA SER A 403 10.61 19.74 8.85
C SER A 403 11.49 20.91 8.40
N PRO A 404 12.83 20.79 8.52
CA PRO A 404 13.75 21.80 7.98
C PRO A 404 13.70 21.90 6.45
N ASP A 405 13.22 20.86 5.77
CA ASP A 405 13.10 20.83 4.30
C ASP A 405 11.79 21.45 3.79
N LEU A 406 10.82 21.77 4.65
CA LEU A 406 9.51 22.30 4.24
C LEU A 406 9.61 23.50 3.26
N PRO A 407 10.46 24.51 3.48
CA PRO A 407 10.59 25.61 2.51
C PRO A 407 11.06 25.15 1.13
N ARG A 408 11.93 24.13 1.07
CA ARG A 408 12.44 23.57 -0.18
C ARG A 408 11.36 22.76 -0.88
N MET A 409 10.56 21.98 -0.13
CA MET A 409 9.42 21.23 -0.68
C MET A 409 8.38 22.15 -1.31
N LEU A 410 7.97 23.20 -0.59
CA LEU A 410 7.00 24.18 -1.08
C LEU A 410 7.51 24.86 -2.35
N SER A 411 8.76 25.34 -2.32
CA SER A 411 9.40 25.96 -3.48
C SER A 411 9.49 25.01 -4.68
N ALA A 412 9.78 23.73 -4.45
CA ALA A 412 9.90 22.73 -5.52
C ALA A 412 8.56 22.44 -6.19
N LEU A 413 7.45 22.53 -5.46
CA LEU A 413 6.09 22.37 -5.99
C LEU A 413 5.47 23.69 -6.49
N GLY A 414 6.19 24.81 -6.42
CA GLY A 414 5.66 26.13 -6.77
C GLY A 414 4.61 26.68 -5.80
N LEU A 415 4.55 26.14 -4.57
CA LEU A 415 3.64 26.56 -3.51
C LEU A 415 4.25 27.71 -2.70
N ARG A 416 3.47 28.77 -2.46
CA ARG A 416 3.92 29.97 -1.75
C ARG A 416 4.06 29.74 -0.25
N ASP A 417 3.16 28.96 0.33
CA ASP A 417 3.09 28.71 1.76
C ASP A 417 2.41 27.37 2.09
N CYS A 418 2.37 27.04 3.38
CA CYS A 418 1.71 25.84 3.87
C CYS A 418 0.19 25.85 3.66
N ALA A 419 -0.44 27.01 3.45
CA ALA A 419 -1.88 27.09 3.25
C ALA A 419 -2.26 26.68 1.83
N GLU A 420 -1.44 27.06 0.84
CA GLU A 420 -1.57 26.59 -0.55
C GLU A 420 -1.35 25.08 -0.66
N ALA A 421 -0.52 24.51 0.23
CA ALA A 421 -0.36 23.05 0.38
C ALA A 421 -1.47 22.37 1.18
N GLY A 422 -2.45 23.11 1.71
CA GLY A 422 -3.50 22.56 2.61
C GLY A 422 -3.00 22.14 4.00
N LEU A 423 -1.73 22.40 4.34
CA LEU A 423 -1.07 21.97 5.57
C LEU A 423 -1.33 22.89 6.77
N CYS A 424 -1.76 24.13 6.55
CA CYS A 424 -2.12 25.09 7.59
C CYS A 424 -3.31 25.96 7.15
N ARG A 425 -3.91 26.72 8.09
CA ARG A 425 -4.98 27.67 7.71
C ARG A 425 -4.39 28.90 6.98
N PRO A 426 -5.16 29.57 6.10
CA PRO A 426 -4.74 30.82 5.50
C PRO A 426 -4.30 31.84 6.56
N GLY A 427 -3.05 32.32 6.46
CA GLY A 427 -2.46 33.27 7.40
C GLY A 427 -1.72 32.66 8.59
N GLU A 428 -1.83 31.35 8.83
CA GLU A 428 -0.90 30.64 9.71
C GLU A 428 0.44 30.50 8.99
N ARG A 429 1.52 30.93 9.66
CA ARG A 429 2.86 30.63 9.15
C ARG A 429 3.23 29.25 9.63
N ALA A 430 3.83 28.44 8.75
CA ALA A 430 4.59 27.28 9.21
C ALA A 430 5.54 27.75 10.32
N VAL A 431 5.58 26.99 11.42
CA VAL A 431 6.60 27.22 12.43
C VAL A 431 7.89 26.86 11.73
N SER A 432 8.54 27.84 11.11
CA SER A 432 9.93 27.67 10.73
C SER A 432 10.65 27.48 12.05
N ALA A 433 10.89 26.21 12.41
CA ALA A 433 12.09 25.90 13.15
C ALA A 433 13.16 26.68 12.39
N PRO A 434 13.82 27.68 13.02
CA PRO A 434 14.84 28.44 12.32
C PRO A 434 15.75 27.39 11.70
N ALA A 435 15.83 27.37 10.37
CA ALA A 435 16.65 26.41 9.63
C ALA A 435 17.93 26.30 10.44
N PRO A 436 18.27 25.10 10.99
CA PRO A 436 19.28 24.98 12.02
C PRO A 436 20.44 25.80 11.52
N LYS A 437 20.74 26.93 12.21
CA LYS A 437 21.68 27.92 11.66
C LYS A 437 22.86 27.10 11.23
N ARG A 438 23.12 27.00 9.92
CA ARG A 438 24.23 26.20 9.38
C ARG A 438 25.39 26.60 10.26
N ASP A 439 25.85 25.71 11.14
CA ASP A 439 26.88 26.10 12.08
C ASP A 439 28.18 26.05 11.31
N ILE A 440 28.37 27.07 10.47
CA ILE A 440 29.59 27.37 9.73
C ILE A 440 30.78 27.56 10.69
N ARG A 441 30.56 27.55 12.01
CA ARG A 441 31.59 27.55 13.04
C ARG A 441 32.10 26.14 13.40
N ASN A 442 31.38 25.06 13.07
CA ASN A 442 31.82 23.68 13.31
C ASN A 442 32.56 23.06 12.11
N TRP A 443 33.15 23.89 11.25
CA TRP A 443 34.02 23.41 10.19
C TRP A 443 35.36 23.00 10.79
N GLN A 444 35.58 21.71 10.97
CA GLN A 444 36.90 21.23 11.35
C GLN A 444 37.80 21.25 10.12
N ARG A 445 38.91 21.97 10.20
CA ARG A 445 39.92 21.98 9.14
C ARG A 445 40.73 20.69 9.26
N ILE A 446 41.00 20.04 8.12
CA ILE A 446 41.99 18.97 8.04
C ILE A 446 43.36 19.62 8.22
N VAL A 447 44.01 19.36 9.36
CA VAL A 447 45.21 20.09 9.80
C VAL A 447 46.44 19.20 10.00
N ARG A 448 46.24 17.88 10.15
CA ARG A 448 47.30 16.93 10.54
C ARG A 448 47.51 15.81 9.54
N VAL A 449 47.27 16.08 8.26
CA VAL A 449 47.70 15.17 7.20
C VAL A 449 49.06 15.68 6.75
N GLU A 450 50.13 15.03 7.21
CA GLU A 450 51.48 15.32 6.75
C GLU A 450 51.55 15.14 5.22
N ALA A 451 52.52 15.76 4.53
CA ALA A 451 52.62 15.71 3.06
C ALA A 451 52.66 14.27 2.48
N ASN A 452 52.98 13.28 3.32
CA ASN A 452 53.09 11.87 2.97
C ASN A 452 52.00 10.99 3.61
N ASP A 453 51.07 11.58 4.37
CA ASP A 453 50.00 10.83 5.04
C ASP A 453 48.73 10.83 4.19
N VAL A 454 47.95 9.76 4.29
CA VAL A 454 46.70 9.59 3.52
C VAL A 454 45.55 9.46 4.49
N LEU A 455 44.68 10.47 4.52
CA LEU A 455 43.47 10.42 5.32
C LEU A 455 42.45 9.51 4.63
N TRP A 456 42.32 8.28 5.12
CA TRP A 456 41.36 7.33 4.57
C TRP A 456 39.92 7.70 4.94
N ILE A 457 39.06 7.79 3.93
CA ILE A 457 37.62 7.81 4.07
C ILE A 457 37.15 6.35 4.14
N ARG A 458 36.29 6.04 5.10
CA ARG A 458 35.77 4.70 5.38
C ARG A 458 34.27 4.64 5.26
N SER A 459 33.74 3.43 5.02
CA SER A 459 32.30 3.20 4.90
C SER A 459 31.51 3.42 6.19
N CYS A 460 32.14 3.36 7.36
CA CYS A 460 31.51 3.56 8.66
C CYS A 460 32.48 4.18 9.70
N GLY A 461 31.94 4.65 10.82
CA GLY A 461 32.68 5.25 11.94
C GLY A 461 33.49 4.27 12.81
N ALA A 462 34.27 3.37 12.19
CA ALA A 462 35.18 2.47 12.89
C ALA A 462 36.46 2.14 12.09
N SER A 463 37.54 1.81 12.80
CA SER A 463 38.86 1.55 12.20
C SER A 463 38.91 0.28 11.34
N LYS A 464 38.01 -0.68 11.61
CA LYS A 464 37.84 -1.92 10.84
C LYS A 464 37.06 -1.74 9.52
N CYS A 465 36.40 -0.60 9.33
CA CYS A 465 35.57 -0.35 8.15
C CYS A 465 36.42 -0.28 6.86
N LYS A 466 35.88 -0.73 5.73
CA LYS A 466 36.57 -0.71 4.44
C LYS A 466 36.94 0.73 4.05
N LYS A 467 38.15 0.91 3.51
CA LYS A 467 38.60 2.17 2.91
C LYS A 467 37.84 2.35 1.59
N VAL A 468 37.08 3.43 1.47
CA VAL A 468 36.25 3.75 0.28
C VAL A 468 36.80 4.95 -0.49
N GLY A 469 37.73 5.69 0.10
CA GLY A 469 38.41 6.79 -0.55
C GLY A 469 39.56 7.31 0.30
N SER A 470 40.20 8.37 -0.18
CA SER A 470 41.26 9.05 0.54
C SER A 470 41.24 10.53 0.27
N LEU A 471 41.63 11.30 1.28
CA LEU A 471 41.90 12.72 1.17
C LEU A 471 43.40 12.95 1.26
N SER A 472 43.95 13.56 0.22
CA SER A 472 45.32 14.07 0.22
C SER A 472 45.37 15.42 0.93
N PRO A 473 46.51 15.79 1.56
CA PRO A 473 46.71 17.12 2.12
C PRO A 473 46.34 18.23 1.11
N GLY A 474 45.52 19.19 1.54
CA GLY A 474 45.18 20.36 0.72
C GLY A 474 44.02 20.18 -0.28
N GLN A 475 43.39 19.00 -0.37
CA GLN A 475 42.14 18.87 -1.12
C GLN A 475 41.01 19.67 -0.45
N SER A 476 40.39 20.57 -1.22
CA SER A 476 39.31 21.46 -0.78
C SER A 476 37.91 20.96 -1.11
N ASP A 477 37.80 19.90 -1.92
CA ASP A 477 36.54 19.41 -2.47
C ASP A 477 35.72 18.60 -1.45
N PHE A 478 36.13 18.63 -0.19
CA PHE A 478 35.49 17.88 0.89
C PHE A 478 35.36 18.77 2.12
N TYR A 479 34.22 18.64 2.80
CA TYR A 479 33.98 19.24 4.09
C TYR A 479 33.55 18.17 5.09
N ILE A 480 33.77 18.45 6.36
CA ILE A 480 33.62 17.47 7.44
C ILE A 480 32.61 18.03 8.42
N THR A 481 31.63 17.22 8.78
CA THR A 481 30.57 17.55 9.73
C THR A 481 30.56 16.54 10.87
N GLU A 482 29.75 16.83 11.90
CA GLU A 482 29.30 15.91 12.96
C GLU A 482 30.27 14.76 13.29
N CYS A 483 31.06 14.95 14.35
CA CYS A 483 31.95 13.91 14.83
C CYS A 483 31.36 13.19 16.04
N ASP A 484 31.23 11.87 15.97
CA ASP A 484 30.88 11.02 17.11
C ASP A 484 31.95 9.94 17.33
N ARG A 485 32.23 9.63 18.61
CA ARG A 485 33.11 8.52 19.05
C ARG A 485 34.44 8.39 18.30
N GLY A 486 35.06 9.51 17.94
CA GLY A 486 36.38 9.56 17.29
C GLY A 486 36.37 9.48 15.76
N TRP A 487 35.19 9.54 15.13
CA TRP A 487 35.01 9.59 13.68
C TRP A 487 34.13 10.79 13.29
N CYS A 488 34.31 11.30 12.09
CA CYS A 488 33.57 12.44 11.55
C CYS A 488 33.01 12.10 10.17
N LYS A 489 31.80 12.57 9.87
CA LYS A 489 31.21 12.43 8.54
C LYS A 489 31.94 13.35 7.56
N VAL A 490 32.25 12.83 6.38
CA VAL A 490 32.91 13.54 5.28
C VAL A 490 31.92 13.66 4.14
N PHE A 491 31.80 14.87 3.61
CA PHE A 491 30.99 15.22 2.47
C PHE A 491 31.86 15.85 1.40
N ARG A 492 31.43 15.74 0.14
CA ARG A 492 32.03 16.44 -0.99
C ARG A 492 31.47 17.86 -1.11
N SER A 493 32.10 18.71 -1.90
CA SER A 493 31.68 20.10 -2.13
C SER A 493 30.32 20.26 -2.81
N ASP A 494 29.77 19.17 -3.37
CA ASP A 494 28.42 19.05 -3.94
C ASP A 494 27.39 18.52 -2.91
N ASP A 495 27.74 18.54 -1.62
CA ASP A 495 26.95 18.02 -0.50
C ASP A 495 26.72 16.50 -0.51
N MET A 496 27.39 15.73 -1.38
CA MET A 496 27.31 14.26 -1.36
C MET A 496 28.09 13.64 -0.19
N PHE A 497 27.48 12.69 0.51
CA PHE A 497 28.17 11.93 1.56
C PHE A 497 29.29 11.05 0.98
N ALA A 498 30.52 11.28 1.42
CA ALA A 498 31.71 10.57 0.97
C ALA A 498 32.08 9.38 1.88
N GLY A 499 31.73 9.44 3.17
CA GLY A 499 32.02 8.42 4.17
C GLY A 499 32.48 9.01 5.50
N TRP A 500 33.31 8.26 6.24
CA TRP A 500 33.77 8.63 7.59
C TRP A 500 35.30 8.75 7.64
N ALA A 501 35.80 9.79 8.30
CA ALA A 501 37.22 9.99 8.55
C ALA A 501 37.51 10.04 10.06
N SER A 502 38.71 9.61 10.44
CA SER A 502 39.11 9.60 11.85
C SER A 502 39.29 11.03 12.37
N LYS A 503 38.65 11.36 13.50
CA LYS A 503 38.70 12.66 14.17
C LYS A 503 40.13 13.09 14.54
N ARG A 504 41.07 12.14 14.68
CA ARG A 504 42.49 12.42 14.98
C ARG A 504 43.18 13.34 13.96
N TYR A 505 42.63 13.44 12.75
CA TYR A 505 43.16 14.27 11.67
C TYR A 505 42.53 15.69 11.61
N MET A 506 41.70 16.01 12.60
CA MET A 506 40.88 17.23 12.64
C MET A 506 41.28 18.12 13.81
N GLU A 507 41.24 19.43 13.61
CA GLU A 507 41.25 20.43 14.68
C GLU A 507 39.96 21.24 14.62
N ALA A 508 39.38 21.50 15.79
CA ALA A 508 38.29 22.45 15.92
C ALA A 508 38.78 23.84 15.51
N ARG A 509 37.94 24.58 14.77
CA ARG A 509 38.25 25.94 14.35
C ARG A 509 38.13 26.94 15.50
#